data_AF-A0A4Y7RZA4-F1
#
_entry.id   AF-A0A4Y7RZA4-F1
#
_cell.length_a   1.000
_cell.length_b   1.000
_cell.length_c   1.000
_cell.angle_alpha   90.00
_cell.angle_beta   90.00
_cell.angle_gamma   90.00
#
_symmetry.space_group_name_H-M   'P 1'
#
loop_
_entity.id
_entity.type
_entity.pdbx_description
1 polymer ?
#
loop_
_entity_poly.entity_id
_entity_poly.type
_entity_poly.pdbx_seq_one_letter_code
_entity_poly.pdbx_strand_id
1 'polypeptide(L)'
;MKKRTFIIVISVITALFIIGSGLFIYRSIASISEMFKLNGQLQAEGYYMGEFEFKMLGCAYYLDKGQYITAFSMLNKLRQQLKTGEGLIKVPDFADKKEEMDFYLSLQDPKTGAFMDDSYPSFLYYEPTLNVVDHLELLAKETGRPLQLKYPLKFLDEINTPDSLKALLNDLSSFRMARFQTAQNKLHDGILLPQL
;
A
#
# COMPACT_ATOMS: atom_id res chain seq x y z
N MET A 1 -48.66 -3.30 -22.91
CA MET A 1 -47.78 -4.43 -22.53
C MET A 1 -46.30 -4.07 -22.43
N LYS A 2 -45.74 -3.19 -23.28
CA LYS A 2 -44.29 -2.85 -23.28
C LYS A 2 -43.74 -2.21 -21.97
N LYS A 3 -44.51 -1.39 -21.26
CA LYS A 3 -44.04 -0.70 -20.04
C LYS A 3 -43.83 -1.62 -18.84
N ARG A 4 -44.70 -2.61 -18.62
CA ARG A 4 -44.54 -3.58 -17.50
C ARG A 4 -43.34 -4.48 -17.70
N THR A 5 -43.15 -5.02 -18.91
CA THR A 5 -41.99 -5.83 -19.25
C THR A 5 -40.69 -5.04 -19.13
N PHE A 6 -40.68 -3.77 -19.56
CA PHE A 6 -39.53 -2.88 -19.40
C PHE A 6 -39.16 -2.61 -17.94
N ILE A 7 -40.14 -2.34 -17.08
CA ILE A 7 -39.90 -2.15 -15.64
C ILE A 7 -39.33 -3.43 -15.00
N ILE A 8 -39.89 -4.59 -15.33
CA ILE A 8 -39.40 -5.88 -14.82
C ILE A 8 -37.94 -6.12 -15.24
N VAL A 9 -37.61 -5.88 -16.51
CA VAL A 9 -36.23 -6.05 -17.01
C VAL A 9 -35.26 -5.13 -16.28
N ILE A 10 -35.60 -3.85 -16.10
CA ILE A 10 -34.75 -2.91 -15.34
C ILE A 10 -34.59 -3.39 -13.89
N SER A 11 -35.68 -3.77 -13.22
CA SER A 11 -35.62 -4.25 -11.83
C SER A 11 -34.72 -5.48 -11.68
N VAL A 12 -34.77 -6.42 -12.63
CA VAL A 12 -33.91 -7.60 -12.63
C VAL A 12 -32.44 -7.22 -12.84
N ILE A 13 -32.14 -6.34 -13.80
CA ILE A 13 -30.77 -5.86 -14.04
C ILE A 13 -30.23 -5.14 -12.81
N THR A 14 -31.03 -4.25 -12.20
CA THR A 14 -30.65 -3.55 -10.97
C THR A 14 -30.41 -4.53 -9.82
N ALA A 15 -31.26 -5.54 -9.65
CA ALA A 15 -31.08 -6.55 -8.61
C ALA A 15 -29.79 -7.36 -8.82
N LEU A 16 -29.51 -7.78 -10.06
CA LEU A 16 -28.26 -8.48 -10.41
C LEU A 16 -27.04 -7.60 -10.17
N PHE A 17 -27.13 -6.30 -10.47
CA PHE A 17 -26.06 -5.35 -10.20
C PHE A 17 -25.80 -5.19 -8.69
N ILE A 18 -26.86 -5.07 -7.88
CA ILE A 18 -26.74 -5.00 -6.42
C ILE A 18 -26.11 -6.28 -5.86
N ILE A 19 -26.59 -7.46 -6.27
CA ILE A 19 -26.05 -8.74 -5.81
C ILE A 19 -24.58 -8.89 -6.23
N GLY A 20 -24.26 -8.58 -7.48
CA GLY A 20 -22.89 -8.64 -8.00
C GLY A 20 -21.95 -7.72 -7.23
N SER A 21 -22.36 -6.48 -6.99
CA SER A 21 -21.58 -5.50 -6.22
C SER A 21 -21.40 -5.94 -4.75
N GLY A 22 -22.45 -6.46 -4.11
CA GLY A 22 -22.38 -6.96 -2.74
C GLY A 22 -21.43 -8.15 -2.59
N LEU A 23 -21.49 -9.13 -3.50
CA LEU A 23 -20.57 -10.27 -3.51
C LEU A 23 -19.11 -9.84 -3.76
N PHE A 24 -18.90 -8.86 -4.65
CA PHE A 24 -17.58 -8.31 -4.93
C PHE A 24 -16.97 -7.64 -3.70
N ILE A 25 -17.75 -6.81 -2.99
CA ILE A 25 -17.33 -6.15 -1.74
C ILE A 25 -17.00 -7.19 -0.66
N TYR A 26 -17.89 -8.17 -0.46
CA TYR A 26 -17.69 -9.21 0.55
C TYR A 26 -16.41 -10.01 0.33
N ARG A 27 -16.17 -10.46 -0.91
CA ARG A 27 -14.95 -11.21 -1.26
C ARG A 27 -13.68 -10.38 -1.06
N SER A 28 -13.77 -9.09 -1.36
CA SER A 28 -12.65 -8.15 -1.19
C SER A 28 -12.27 -8.01 0.29
N ILE A 29 -13.25 -7.77 1.17
CA ILE A 29 -13.01 -7.67 2.63
C ILE A 29 -12.51 -9.01 3.21
N ALA A 30 -13.13 -10.12 2.81
CA ALA A 30 -12.72 -11.44 3.27
C ALA A 30 -11.28 -11.81 2.87
N SER A 31 -10.77 -11.24 1.77
CA SER A 31 -9.41 -11.50 1.30
C SER A 31 -8.31 -10.77 2.07
N ILE A 32 -8.64 -9.81 2.94
CA ILE A 32 -7.63 -9.05 3.69
C ILE A 32 -6.73 -9.98 4.52
N SER A 33 -7.33 -10.91 5.28
CA SER A 33 -6.56 -11.88 6.08
C SER A 33 -5.69 -12.80 5.20
N GLU A 34 -6.21 -13.22 4.05
CA GLU A 34 -5.45 -13.99 3.06
C GLU A 34 -4.23 -13.20 2.57
N MET A 35 -4.38 -11.90 2.29
CA MET A 35 -3.30 -11.04 1.82
C MET A 35 -2.20 -10.84 2.86
N PHE A 36 -2.53 -10.65 4.14
CA PHE A 36 -1.51 -10.60 5.21
C PHE A 36 -0.75 -11.92 5.35
N LYS A 37 -1.42 -13.07 5.18
CA LYS A 37 -0.75 -14.38 5.16
C LYS A 37 0.18 -14.52 3.96
N LEU A 38 -0.28 -14.15 2.77
CA LEU A 38 0.54 -14.15 1.55
C LEU A 38 1.75 -13.21 1.70
N ASN A 39 1.56 -12.04 2.30
CA ASN A 39 2.65 -11.11 2.62
C ASN A 39 3.73 -11.77 3.48
N GLY A 40 3.35 -12.43 4.58
CA GLY A 40 4.29 -13.15 5.44
C GLY A 40 5.00 -14.30 4.72
N GLN A 41 4.29 -15.03 3.86
CA GLN A 41 4.89 -16.10 3.04
C GLN A 41 5.91 -15.54 2.05
N LEU A 42 5.56 -14.51 1.29
CA LEU A 42 6.45 -13.86 0.34
C LEU A 42 7.66 -13.23 1.03
N GLN A 43 7.47 -12.59 2.18
CA GLN A 43 8.57 -12.09 3.00
C GLN A 43 9.52 -13.21 3.42
N ALA A 44 8.99 -14.36 3.86
CA ALA A 44 9.81 -15.54 4.19
C ALA A 44 10.50 -16.17 2.97
N GLU A 45 9.94 -16.01 1.77
CA GLU A 45 10.55 -16.40 0.50
C GLU A 45 11.60 -15.41 -0.03
N GLY A 46 11.83 -14.31 0.69
CA GLY A 46 12.84 -13.29 0.38
C GLY A 46 12.33 -12.16 -0.52
N TYR A 47 11.02 -11.97 -0.68
CA TYR A 47 10.49 -10.81 -1.40
C TYR A 47 10.53 -9.55 -0.54
N TYR A 48 10.80 -8.42 -1.19
CA TYR A 48 10.70 -7.10 -0.57
C TYR A 48 9.23 -6.73 -0.37
N MET A 49 8.82 -6.67 0.90
CA MET A 49 7.43 -6.42 1.31
C MET A 49 7.25 -5.13 2.13
N GLY A 50 8.27 -4.26 2.18
CA GLY A 50 8.30 -3.08 3.06
C GLY A 50 7.17 -2.07 2.84
N GLU A 51 6.53 -2.08 1.66
CA GLU A 51 5.45 -1.16 1.33
C GLU A 51 4.05 -1.75 1.57
N PHE A 52 3.92 -3.06 1.85
CA PHE A 52 2.63 -3.76 1.78
C PHE A 52 1.55 -3.16 2.71
N GLU A 53 1.90 -2.90 3.97
CA GLU A 53 0.94 -2.36 4.94
C GLU A 53 0.47 -0.95 4.55
N PHE A 54 1.36 -0.14 3.98
CA PHE A 54 1.06 1.20 3.50
C PHE A 54 0.16 1.16 2.25
N LYS A 55 0.34 0.16 1.39
CA LYS A 55 -0.58 -0.08 0.26
C LYS A 55 -1.97 -0.47 0.73
N MET A 56 -2.06 -1.29 1.78
CA MET A 56 -3.33 -1.62 2.42
C MET A 56 -3.99 -0.39 3.06
N LEU A 57 -3.19 0.48 3.70
CA LEU A 57 -3.66 1.76 4.25
C LEU A 57 -4.20 2.69 3.16
N GLY A 58 -3.57 2.75 1.99
CA GLY A 58 -4.10 3.51 0.86
C GLY A 58 -5.44 3.00 0.35
N CYS A 59 -5.65 1.69 0.34
CA CYS A 59 -6.96 1.12 0.05
C CYS A 59 -8.00 1.59 1.09
N ALA A 60 -7.65 1.57 2.37
CA ALA A 60 -8.53 2.03 3.45
C ALA A 60 -8.83 3.53 3.37
N TYR A 61 -7.84 4.34 2.99
CA TYR A 61 -8.00 5.77 2.76
C TYR A 61 -9.07 6.06 1.70
N TYR A 62 -8.95 5.43 0.54
CA TYR A 62 -9.95 5.59 -0.53
C TYR A 62 -11.34 5.09 -0.13
N LEU A 63 -11.43 4.02 0.68
CA LEU A 63 -12.72 3.57 1.24
C LEU A 63 -13.35 4.62 2.15
N ASP A 64 -12.57 5.21 3.06
CA ASP A 64 -13.07 6.22 4.01
C ASP A 64 -13.51 7.51 3.29
N LYS A 65 -12.86 7.86 2.18
CA LYS A 65 -13.26 8.95 1.27
C LYS A 65 -14.46 8.63 0.36
N GLY A 66 -15.04 7.43 0.46
CA GLY A 66 -16.14 7.00 -0.39
C GLY A 66 -15.75 6.69 -1.85
N GLN A 67 -14.45 6.61 -2.14
CA GLN A 67 -13.91 6.27 -3.45
C GLN A 67 -13.83 4.74 -3.62
N TYR A 68 -14.98 4.07 -3.55
CA TYR A 68 -15.08 2.62 -3.49
C TYR A 68 -14.46 1.91 -4.71
N ILE A 69 -14.67 2.44 -5.92
CA ILE A 69 -14.14 1.84 -7.15
C ILE A 69 -12.61 1.81 -7.10
N THR A 70 -11.99 2.94 -6.75
CA THR A 70 -10.54 3.07 -6.60
C THR A 70 -10.02 2.09 -5.55
N ALA A 71 -10.62 2.10 -4.36
CA ALA A 71 -10.19 1.24 -3.27
C ALA A 71 -10.25 -0.26 -3.60
N PHE A 72 -11.37 -0.73 -4.15
CA PHE A 72 -11.50 -2.15 -4.48
C PHE A 72 -10.65 -2.57 -5.68
N SER A 73 -10.45 -1.67 -6.65
CA SER A 73 -9.52 -1.91 -7.77
C SER A 73 -8.09 -2.07 -7.27
N MET A 74 -7.63 -1.19 -6.38
CA MET A 74 -6.29 -1.27 -5.77
C MET A 74 -6.13 -2.52 -4.92
N LEU A 75 -7.11 -2.85 -4.10
CA LEU A 75 -7.10 -4.05 -3.27
C LEU A 75 -7.02 -5.33 -4.13
N ASN A 76 -7.79 -5.39 -5.23
CA ASN A 76 -7.74 -6.52 -6.15
C ASN A 76 -6.39 -6.63 -6.88
N LYS A 77 -5.82 -5.50 -7.33
CA LYS A 77 -4.49 -5.46 -7.95
C LYS A 77 -3.43 -5.98 -6.97
N LEU A 78 -3.43 -5.47 -5.74
CA LEU A 78 -2.49 -5.89 -4.70
C LEU A 78 -2.64 -7.39 -4.40
N ARG A 79 -3.88 -7.89 -4.30
CA ARG A 79 -4.14 -9.32 -4.12
C ARG A 79 -3.59 -10.16 -5.28
N GLN A 80 -3.74 -9.71 -6.53
CA GLN A 80 -3.20 -10.41 -7.70
C GLN A 80 -1.67 -10.44 -7.67
N GLN A 81 -1.02 -9.32 -7.32
CA GLN A 81 0.43 -9.26 -7.16
C GLN A 81 0.92 -10.26 -6.11
N LEU A 82 0.27 -10.32 -4.94
CA LEU A 82 0.61 -11.29 -3.89
C LEU A 82 0.41 -12.75 -4.32
N LYS A 83 -0.58 -13.04 -5.17
CA LYS A 83 -0.84 -14.41 -5.64
C LYS A 83 0.09 -14.89 -6.73
N THR A 84 0.54 -13.98 -7.58
CA THR A 84 1.30 -14.30 -8.79
C THR A 84 2.79 -14.02 -8.64
N GLY A 85 3.17 -13.17 -7.69
CA GLY A 85 4.52 -12.60 -7.60
C GLY A 85 4.80 -11.53 -8.65
N GLU A 86 3.86 -11.24 -9.56
CA GLU A 86 4.08 -10.31 -10.66
C GLU A 86 4.34 -8.88 -10.14
N GLY A 87 5.48 -8.32 -10.53
CA GLY A 87 5.91 -7.00 -10.10
C GLY A 87 6.43 -6.93 -8.67
N LEU A 88 6.54 -8.06 -7.96
CA LEU A 88 7.26 -8.10 -6.67
C LEU A 88 8.76 -8.24 -6.91
N ILE A 89 9.53 -7.59 -6.05
CA ILE A 89 10.99 -7.59 -6.11
C ILE A 89 11.51 -8.64 -5.14
N LYS A 90 12.31 -9.58 -5.61
CA LYS A 90 13.02 -10.51 -4.73
C LYS A 90 14.32 -9.84 -4.26
N VAL A 91 14.55 -9.83 -2.95
CA VAL A 91 15.79 -9.33 -2.36
C VAL A 91 16.89 -10.35 -2.72
N PRO A 92 17.98 -9.92 -3.38
CA PRO A 92 19.06 -10.83 -3.73
C PRO A 92 19.93 -11.13 -2.49
N ASP A 93 20.70 -12.21 -2.57
CA ASP A 93 21.78 -12.45 -1.62
C ASP A 93 22.94 -11.51 -1.95
N PHE A 94 23.21 -10.54 -1.08
CA PHE A 94 24.26 -9.55 -1.30
C PHE A 94 25.65 -10.13 -1.01
N ALA A 95 26.61 -9.90 -1.90
CA ALA A 95 28.00 -10.26 -1.68
C ALA A 95 28.66 -9.36 -0.62
N ASP A 96 28.25 -8.09 -0.56
CA ASP A 96 28.72 -7.12 0.42
C ASP A 96 27.69 -6.01 0.71
N LYS A 97 28.00 -5.17 1.70
CA LYS A 97 27.13 -4.07 2.14
C LYS A 97 26.98 -2.93 1.12
N LYS A 98 27.90 -2.81 0.15
CA LYS A 98 27.79 -1.81 -0.92
C LYS A 98 26.75 -2.24 -1.94
N GLU A 99 26.73 -3.51 -2.30
CA GLU A 99 25.70 -4.09 -3.16
C GLU A 99 24.31 -3.98 -2.50
N GLU A 100 24.22 -4.26 -1.20
CA GLU A 100 22.99 -4.05 -0.42
C GLU A 100 22.52 -2.58 -0.49
N MET A 101 23.43 -1.62 -0.26
CA MET A 101 23.12 -0.19 -0.34
C MET A 101 22.63 0.22 -1.74
N ASP A 102 23.31 -0.25 -2.79
CA ASP A 102 22.96 0.07 -4.18
C ASP A 102 21.59 -0.53 -4.58
N PHE A 103 21.24 -1.70 -4.05
CA PHE A 103 19.91 -2.30 -4.21
C PHE A 103 18.83 -1.45 -3.55
N TYR A 104 18.96 -1.10 -2.28
CA TYR A 104 17.93 -0.29 -1.61
C TYR A 104 17.79 1.08 -2.26
N LEU A 105 18.89 1.73 -2.66
CA LEU A 105 18.84 2.97 -3.43
C LEU A 105 18.12 2.81 -4.78
N SER A 106 18.13 1.61 -5.39
CA SER A 106 17.42 1.33 -6.64
C SER A 106 15.90 1.27 -6.49
N LEU A 107 15.39 1.09 -5.28
CA LEU A 107 13.96 1.07 -5.00
C LEU A 107 13.33 2.48 -5.02
N GLN A 108 14.15 3.54 -5.09
CA GLN A 108 13.66 4.91 -5.08
C GLN A 108 12.90 5.25 -6.38
N ASP A 109 11.65 5.69 -6.25
CA ASP A 109 10.83 6.11 -7.37
C ASP A 109 11.36 7.41 -8.00
N PRO A 110 11.59 7.46 -9.33
CA PRO A 110 12.17 8.64 -10.00
C PRO A 110 11.23 9.85 -10.06
N LYS A 111 9.92 9.63 -9.99
CA LYS A 111 8.91 10.68 -10.12
C LYS A 111 8.67 11.38 -8.79
N THR A 112 8.51 10.61 -7.71
CA THR A 112 8.18 11.12 -6.37
C THR A 112 9.42 11.28 -5.49
N GLY A 113 10.48 10.51 -5.76
CA GLY A 113 11.63 10.37 -4.88
C GLY A 113 11.38 9.48 -3.66
N ALA A 114 10.18 8.94 -3.48
CA ALA A 114 9.85 8.08 -2.35
C ALA A 114 10.37 6.65 -2.56
N PHE A 115 10.46 5.88 -1.48
CA PHE A 115 10.59 4.41 -1.54
C PHE A 115 9.20 3.77 -1.49
N MET A 116 8.35 4.17 -2.44
CA MET A 116 6.99 3.68 -2.63
C MET A 116 6.52 4.02 -4.05
N ASP A 117 5.67 3.18 -4.64
CA ASP A 117 5.10 3.47 -5.97
C ASP A 117 4.13 4.67 -5.96
N ASP A 118 4.14 5.39 -7.09
CA ASP A 118 3.44 6.68 -7.26
C ASP A 118 1.91 6.59 -7.38
N SER A 119 1.31 5.39 -7.25
CA SER A 119 -0.13 5.18 -7.39
C SER A 119 -0.93 5.39 -6.10
N TYR A 120 -0.24 5.64 -4.99
CA TYR A 120 -0.83 5.86 -3.67
C TYR A 120 -0.81 7.34 -3.28
N PRO A 121 -1.69 7.80 -2.37
CA PRO A 121 -1.61 9.14 -1.80
C PRO A 121 -0.23 9.44 -1.20
N SER A 122 0.30 10.64 -1.46
CA SER A 122 1.66 11.04 -1.08
C SER A 122 1.95 10.97 0.42
N PHE A 123 0.94 11.14 1.27
CA PHE A 123 1.09 11.01 2.72
C PHE A 123 1.48 9.59 3.18
N LEU A 124 1.27 8.58 2.34
CA LEU A 124 1.66 7.20 2.64
C LEU A 124 3.13 6.95 2.32
N TYR A 125 3.80 7.87 1.63
CA TYR A 125 5.20 7.69 1.24
C TYR A 125 6.17 7.90 2.40
N TYR A 126 5.76 8.65 3.43
CA TYR A 126 6.64 9.08 4.52
C TYR A 126 7.25 7.90 5.27
N GLU A 127 6.42 7.02 5.81
CA GLU A 127 6.86 5.90 6.64
C GLU A 127 7.69 4.85 5.85
N PRO A 128 7.29 4.37 4.65
CA PRO A 128 8.15 3.53 3.82
C PRO A 128 9.49 4.20 3.49
N THR A 129 9.47 5.50 3.18
CA THR A 129 10.68 6.26 2.84
C THR A 129 11.60 6.37 4.03
N LEU A 130 11.08 6.69 5.22
CA LEU A 130 11.86 6.74 6.46
C LEU A 130 12.50 5.38 6.77
N ASN A 131 11.73 4.30 6.71
CA ASN A 131 12.24 2.94 6.97
C ASN A 131 13.44 2.59 6.06
N VAL A 132 13.36 2.93 4.78
CA VAL A 132 14.47 2.66 3.84
C VAL A 132 15.64 3.63 4.05
N VAL A 133 15.37 4.91 4.34
CA VAL A 133 16.43 5.89 4.63
C VAL A 133 17.20 5.51 5.88
N ASP A 134 16.52 5.09 6.96
CA ASP A 134 17.16 4.65 8.20
C ASP A 134 18.07 3.43 7.95
N HIS A 135 17.62 2.46 7.14
CA HIS A 135 18.44 1.33 6.73
C HIS A 135 19.66 1.77 5.91
N LEU A 136 19.46 2.69 4.95
CA LEU A 136 20.53 3.25 4.14
C LEU A 136 21.55 4.05 4.95
N GLU A 137 21.14 4.73 6.02
CA GLU A 137 22.05 5.41 6.95
C GLU A 137 22.94 4.42 7.71
N LEU A 138 22.40 3.28 8.11
CA LEU A 138 23.18 2.19 8.72
C LEU A 138 24.21 1.66 7.72
N LEU A 139 23.78 1.36 6.50
CA LEU A 139 24.67 0.89 5.42
C LEU A 139 25.75 1.93 5.07
N ALA A 140 25.41 3.22 5.08
CA ALA A 140 26.38 4.30 4.85
C ALA A 140 27.51 4.28 5.90
N LYS A 141 27.17 4.06 7.17
CA LYS A 141 28.14 3.92 8.27
C LYS A 141 29.02 2.68 8.10
N GLU A 142 28.41 1.54 7.75
CA GLU A 142 29.12 0.26 7.57
C GLU A 142 30.06 0.27 6.36
N THR A 143 29.67 0.94 5.28
CA THR A 143 30.45 1.01 4.04
C THR A 143 31.46 2.16 4.00
N GLY A 144 31.33 3.14 4.90
CA GLY A 144 32.08 4.40 4.87
C GLY A 144 31.71 5.31 3.70
N ARG A 145 30.63 5.00 2.97
CA ARG A 145 30.16 5.77 1.81
C ARG A 145 29.10 6.77 2.28
N PRO A 146 29.17 8.05 1.87
CA PRO A 146 28.13 9.01 2.23
C PRO A 146 26.79 8.58 1.63
N LEU A 147 25.71 8.74 2.40
CA LEU A 147 24.35 8.53 1.90
C LEU A 147 24.00 9.60 0.87
N GLN A 148 23.76 9.17 -0.36
CA GLN A 148 23.28 10.02 -1.44
C GLN A 148 22.11 9.33 -2.13
N LEU A 149 20.91 9.92 -2.02
CA LEU A 149 19.71 9.44 -2.71
C LEU A 149 19.87 9.63 -4.24
N LYS A 150 19.23 8.75 -5.03
CA LYS A 150 19.25 8.84 -6.50
C LYS A 150 18.39 10.00 -7.01
N TYR A 151 17.29 10.28 -6.33
CA TYR A 151 16.33 11.31 -6.67
C TYR A 151 16.01 12.19 -5.45
N PRO A 152 15.69 13.47 -5.64
CA PRO A 152 15.21 14.32 -4.56
C PRO A 152 13.83 13.85 -4.09
N LEU A 153 13.53 14.00 -2.80
CA LEU A 153 12.26 13.65 -2.16
C LEU A 153 11.13 14.64 -2.54
N LYS A 154 10.77 14.70 -3.82
CA LYS A 154 9.81 15.67 -4.36
C LYS A 154 8.43 15.61 -3.72
N PHE A 155 8.03 14.45 -3.20
CA PHE A 155 6.75 14.34 -2.49
C PHE A 155 6.66 15.25 -1.24
N LEU A 156 7.79 15.69 -0.69
CA LEU A 156 7.83 16.66 0.40
C LEU A 156 7.46 18.08 -0.05
N ASP A 157 7.57 18.38 -1.35
CA ASP A 157 7.15 19.67 -1.90
C ASP A 157 5.64 19.88 -1.74
N GLU A 158 4.86 18.82 -1.61
CA GLU A 158 3.42 18.91 -1.37
C GLU A 158 3.07 19.46 0.03
N ILE A 159 4.00 19.39 0.99
CA ILE A 159 3.81 19.88 2.38
C ILE A 159 4.75 21.01 2.76
N ASN A 160 5.42 21.64 1.78
CA ASN A 160 6.46 22.63 2.03
C ASN A 160 5.95 24.00 2.54
N THR A 161 4.63 24.17 2.68
CA THR A 161 4.02 25.36 3.27
C THR A 161 3.19 25.01 4.50
N PRO A 162 3.03 25.94 5.47
CA PRO A 162 2.14 25.73 6.62
C PRO A 162 0.70 25.37 6.22
N ASP A 163 0.18 25.98 5.14
CA ASP A 163 -1.19 25.73 4.67
C ASP A 163 -1.33 24.33 4.07
N SER A 164 -0.38 23.89 3.26
CA SER A 164 -0.41 22.55 2.67
C SER A 164 -0.19 21.45 3.70
N LEU A 165 0.72 21.66 4.67
CA LEU A 165 0.87 20.77 5.81
C LEU A 165 -0.41 20.70 6.66
N LYS A 166 -1.05 21.84 6.94
CA LYS A 166 -2.31 21.87 7.70
C LYS A 166 -3.44 21.16 6.95
N ALA A 167 -3.52 21.32 5.64
CA ALA A 167 -4.48 20.60 4.81
C ALA A 167 -4.28 19.09 4.92
N LEU A 168 -3.02 18.63 4.83
CA LEU A 168 -2.69 17.22 5.03
C LEU A 168 -3.08 16.72 6.43
N LEU A 169 -2.69 17.43 7.48
CA LEU A 169 -3.01 17.03 8.86
C LEU A 169 -4.52 16.98 9.13
N ASN A 170 -5.27 17.93 8.56
CA ASN A 170 -6.73 17.91 8.63
C ASN A 170 -7.31 16.68 7.90
N ASP A 171 -6.78 16.36 6.72
CA ASP A 171 -7.19 15.19 5.96
C ASP A 171 -6.93 13.88 6.73
N LEU A 172 -5.75 13.75 7.31
CA LEU A 172 -5.36 12.63 8.16
C LEU A 172 -6.19 12.54 9.44
N SER A 173 -6.52 13.68 10.07
CA SER A 173 -7.37 13.69 11.27
C SER A 173 -8.80 13.22 10.98
N SER A 174 -9.27 13.40 9.73
CA SER A 174 -10.57 12.90 9.29
C SER A 174 -10.53 11.42 8.93
N PHE A 175 -9.36 10.90 8.54
CA PHE A 175 -9.17 9.49 8.25
C PHE A 175 -9.29 8.67 9.53
N ARG A 176 -10.22 7.71 9.55
CA ARG A 176 -10.47 6.86 10.74
C ARG A 176 -9.42 5.75 10.90
N MET A 177 -8.16 6.16 11.01
CA MET A 177 -6.96 5.32 11.19
C MET A 177 -7.10 4.33 12.36
N ALA A 178 -7.70 4.77 13.48
CA ALA A 178 -7.88 3.95 14.68
C ALA A 178 -8.66 2.63 14.44
N ARG A 179 -9.58 2.60 13.46
CA ARG A 179 -10.32 1.37 13.12
C ARG A 179 -9.49 0.39 12.30
N PHE A 180 -8.59 0.90 11.44
CA PHE A 180 -7.68 0.07 10.68
C PHE A 180 -6.62 -0.56 11.58
N GLN A 181 -6.02 0.24 12.48
CA GLN A 181 -5.03 -0.25 13.45
C GLN A 181 -5.63 -1.32 14.38
N THR A 182 -6.89 -1.16 14.79
CA THR A 182 -7.60 -2.19 15.59
C THR A 182 -7.82 -3.49 14.79
N ALA A 183 -8.08 -3.39 13.49
CA ALA A 183 -8.24 -4.56 12.62
C ALA A 183 -6.89 -5.25 12.34
N GLN A 184 -5.83 -4.47 12.17
CA GLN A 184 -4.46 -4.94 12.00
C GLN A 184 -3.95 -5.64 13.27
N ASN A 185 -4.12 -5.04 14.45
CA ASN A 185 -3.71 -5.64 15.72
C ASN A 185 -4.41 -6.99 15.97
N LYS A 186 -5.71 -7.11 15.65
CA LYS A 186 -6.42 -8.39 15.72
C LYS A 186 -5.91 -9.46 14.74
N LEU A 187 -5.29 -9.06 13.63
CA LEU A 187 -4.69 -9.96 12.66
C LEU A 187 -3.25 -10.34 13.06
N HIS A 188 -2.48 -9.41 13.64
CA HIS A 188 -1.14 -9.64 14.19
C HIS A 188 -1.16 -10.48 15.48
N ASP A 189 -2.15 -10.30 16.36
CA ASP A 189 -2.28 -11.12 17.59
C ASP A 189 -2.52 -12.62 17.28
N GLY A 190 -2.85 -12.96 16.02
CA GLY A 190 -2.91 -14.35 15.52
C GLY A 190 -1.70 -14.79 14.69
N ILE A 191 -0.79 -13.89 14.33
CA ILE A 191 0.42 -14.16 13.52
C ILE A 191 1.56 -13.30 14.08
N LEU A 192 2.35 -13.89 14.99
CA LEU A 192 3.64 -13.34 15.41
C LEU A 192 4.56 -13.23 14.18
N LEU A 193 4.72 -12.02 13.64
CA LEU A 193 5.88 -11.69 12.80
C LEU A 193 6.81 -10.78 13.62
N PRO A 194 8.12 -11.10 13.67
CA PRO A 194 9.10 -10.26 14.32
C PRO A 194 9.25 -8.96 13.54
N GLN A 195 9.21 -7.84 14.24
CA GLN A 195 9.56 -6.54 13.68
C GLN A 195 11.06 -6.55 13.34
N LEU A 196 11.40 -5.97 12.19
CA LEU A 196 12.78 -5.56 11.89
C LEU A 196 13.24 -4.54 12.94
#